data_AF-A0A1J4K088-F1
#
_entry.id   AF-A0A1J4K088-F1
#
_cell.length_a   1.000
_cell.length_b   1.000
_cell.length_c   1.000
_cell.angle_alpha   90.00
_cell.angle_beta   90.00
_cell.angle_gamma   90.00
#
_symmetry.space_group_name_H-M   'P 1'
#
loop_
_entity.id
_entity.type
_entity.pdbx_description
1 polymer ?
#
loop_
_entity_poly.entity_id
_entity_poly.type
_entity_poly.pdbx_seq_one_letter_code
_entity_poly.pdbx_strand_id
1 'polypeptide(L)'
;MEIVETNHAVMTAYEVLRVVKMRQKAAKPYRDSRDKEYLNDYNRIREAREHVIPSLLAHCPEGTLEDGNDGIDAKIPEFCERIQELNSKITPFQIRNILSVRPRNTCELACLFPTEEEWGTISAHSDMIIDLVNEIFPIEFDPILDSDNDTRKQEPASDGSD
;
A
#
# COMPACT_ATOMS: atom_id res chain seq x y z
N MET A 1 19.59 -24.64 11.51
CA MET A 1 18.42 -23.77 11.73
C MET A 1 17.28 -24.42 10.97
N GLU A 2 16.23 -24.84 11.68
CA GLU A 2 15.02 -25.44 11.08
C GLU A 2 13.91 -24.40 11.11
N ILE A 3 13.17 -24.28 10.01
CA ILE A 3 12.01 -23.38 9.93
C ILE A 3 10.84 -24.10 10.60
N VAL A 4 10.40 -23.57 11.75
CA VAL A 4 9.34 -24.16 12.56
C VAL A 4 7.95 -23.83 11.99
N GLU A 5 7.80 -22.65 11.39
CA GLU A 5 6.54 -22.18 10.82
C GLU A 5 6.82 -21.24 9.64
N THR A 6 6.11 -21.46 8.53
CA THR A 6 6.30 -20.69 7.29
C THR A 6 5.32 -19.51 7.16
N ASN A 7 4.15 -19.59 7.78
CA ASN A 7 3.09 -18.56 7.71
C ASN A 7 2.66 -18.09 9.11
N HIS A 8 3.59 -17.47 9.83
CA HIS A 8 3.38 -17.08 11.23
C HIS A 8 2.47 -15.85 11.41
N ALA A 9 2.53 -14.88 10.49
CA ALA A 9 1.80 -13.62 10.61
C ALA A 9 1.42 -13.02 9.25
N VAL A 10 0.32 -12.27 9.25
CA VAL A 10 -0.10 -11.44 8.12
C VAL A 10 0.30 -10.01 8.40
N MET A 11 0.99 -9.39 7.45
CA MET A 11 1.39 -7.98 7.54
C MET A 11 0.79 -7.19 6.38
N THR A 12 0.36 -5.97 6.67
CA THR A 12 0.02 -4.98 5.66
C THR A 12 1.28 -4.41 5.00
N ALA A 13 1.15 -3.88 3.79
CA ALA A 13 2.27 -3.24 3.10
C ALA A 13 2.86 -2.07 3.92
N TYR A 14 2.03 -1.35 4.68
CA TYR A 14 2.44 -0.27 5.58
C TYR A 14 3.29 -0.76 6.75
N GLU A 15 2.88 -1.84 7.41
CA GLU A 15 3.66 -2.42 8.52
C GLU A 15 5.01 -2.94 8.04
N VAL A 16 5.05 -3.55 6.85
CA VAL A 16 6.30 -3.97 6.20
C VAL A 16 7.18 -2.75 5.93
N LEU A 17 6.62 -1.69 5.34
CA LEU A 17 7.34 -0.46 5.05
C LEU A 17 7.92 0.18 6.32
N ARG A 18 7.15 0.23 7.41
CA ARG A 18 7.60 0.73 8.70
C ARG A 18 8.79 -0.05 9.23
N VAL A 19 8.72 -1.38 9.19
CA VAL A 19 9.83 -2.24 9.62
C VAL A 19 11.07 -1.96 8.77
N VAL A 20 10.92 -1.84 7.45
CA VAL A 20 12.02 -1.52 6.54
C VAL A 20 12.66 -0.16 6.88
N LYS A 21 11.87 0.90 7.05
CA LYS A 21 12.35 2.24 7.43
C LYS A 21 13.03 2.25 8.80
N MET A 22 12.43 1.58 9.80
CA MET A 22 13.02 1.44 11.13
C MET A 22 14.38 0.72 11.07
N ARG A 23 14.49 -0.36 10.29
CA ARG A 23 15.73 -1.12 10.11
C ARG A 23 16.79 -0.29 9.39
N GLN A 24 16.41 0.51 8.39
CA GLN A 24 17.31 1.45 7.72
C GLN A 24 17.87 2.49 8.70
N LYS A 25 17.04 3.07 9.57
CA LYS A 25 17.47 4.05 10.59
C LYS A 25 18.35 3.43 11.68
N ALA A 26 18.03 2.20 12.12
CA ALA A 26 18.77 1.49 13.16
C ALA A 26 20.11 0.93 12.66
N ALA A 27 20.28 0.76 11.35
CA ALA A 27 21.50 0.30 10.72
C ALA A 27 22.61 1.37 10.82
N LYS A 28 23.29 1.47 11.96
CA LYS A 28 24.53 2.25 12.07
C LYS A 28 25.63 1.58 11.24
N PRO A 29 26.47 2.34 10.52
CA PRO A 29 27.69 1.80 9.93
C PRO A 29 28.64 1.38 11.06
N TYR A 30 29.02 0.11 11.10
CA TYR A 30 30.07 -0.39 12.00
C TYR A 30 31.37 0.29 11.63
N ARG A 31 32.00 0.95 12.60
CA ARG A 31 33.18 1.80 12.38
C ARG A 31 34.50 1.03 12.42
N ASP A 32 34.51 -0.21 12.93
CA ASP A 32 35.75 -0.91 13.22
C ASP A 32 36.07 -2.05 12.24
N SER A 33 37.36 -2.21 12.00
CA SER A 33 37.96 -3.15 11.05
C SER A 33 37.94 -4.60 11.53
N ARG A 34 37.82 -4.84 12.85
CA ARG A 34 37.71 -6.18 13.46
C ARG A 34 36.32 -6.81 13.29
N ASP A 35 35.30 -6.00 13.07
CA ASP A 35 33.94 -6.52 12.84
C ASP A 35 33.86 -7.26 11.49
N LYS A 36 34.67 -6.89 10.49
CA LYS A 36 34.65 -7.48 9.13
C LYS A 36 34.80 -9.00 9.09
N GLU A 37 35.51 -9.60 10.04
CA GLU A 37 35.75 -11.05 10.09
C GLU A 37 34.55 -11.85 10.63
N TYR A 38 33.69 -11.23 11.44
CA TYR A 38 32.44 -11.85 11.95
C TYR A 38 31.29 -11.79 10.93
N LEU A 39 31.47 -11.08 9.82
CA LEU A 39 30.39 -10.66 8.94
C LEU A 39 30.27 -11.51 7.67
N ASN A 40 30.09 -12.83 7.78
CA ASN A 40 29.33 -13.53 6.72
C ASN A 40 27.90 -12.96 6.60
N ASP A 41 27.41 -12.33 7.67
CA ASP A 41 26.22 -11.47 7.67
C ASP A 41 26.41 -10.14 6.91
N TYR A 42 27.65 -9.72 6.55
CA TYR A 42 27.90 -8.49 5.78
C TYR A 42 27.26 -8.56 4.41
N ASN A 43 27.38 -9.68 3.71
CA ASN A 43 26.87 -9.78 2.35
C ASN A 43 25.35 -9.71 2.34
N ARG A 44 24.68 -10.41 3.26
CA ARG A 44 23.22 -10.38 3.38
C ARG A 44 22.70 -9.02 3.83
N ILE A 45 23.33 -8.39 4.82
CA ILE A 45 22.94 -7.07 5.31
C ILE A 45 23.25 -5.99 4.26
N ARG A 46 24.37 -6.10 3.54
CA ARG A 46 24.75 -5.18 2.47
C ARG A 46 23.84 -5.34 1.25
N GLU A 47 23.57 -6.55 0.78
CA GLU A 47 22.59 -6.82 -0.29
C GLU A 47 21.20 -6.33 0.10
N ALA A 48 20.78 -6.55 1.35
CA ALA A 48 19.54 -6.01 1.84
C ALA A 48 19.52 -4.47 1.79
N ARG A 49 20.64 -3.80 2.10
CA ARG A 49 20.77 -2.34 2.06
C ARG A 49 20.87 -1.74 0.66
N GLU A 50 21.64 -2.37 -0.21
CA GLU A 50 21.96 -1.84 -1.54
C GLU A 50 20.88 -2.17 -2.56
N HIS A 51 20.15 -3.27 -2.38
CA HIS A 51 19.21 -3.77 -3.38
C HIS A 51 17.78 -3.96 -2.85
N VAL A 52 17.61 -4.65 -1.71
CA VAL A 52 16.27 -5.04 -1.25
C VAL A 52 15.50 -3.85 -0.65
N ILE A 53 16.09 -3.11 0.28
CA ILE A 53 15.46 -1.98 0.95
C ILE A 53 15.10 -0.87 -0.06
N PRO A 54 16.01 -0.41 -0.94
CA PRO A 54 15.67 0.59 -1.95
C PRO A 54 14.57 0.13 -2.91
N SER A 55 14.59 -1.16 -3.31
CA SER A 55 13.55 -1.73 -4.17
C SER A 55 12.18 -1.73 -3.48
N LEU A 56 12.12 -2.09 -2.19
CA LEU A 56 10.88 -2.05 -1.41
C LEU A 56 10.37 -0.62 -1.18
N LEU A 57 11.28 0.33 -0.98
CA LEU A 57 10.93 1.76 -0.86
C LEU A 57 10.47 2.38 -2.18
N ALA A 58 10.96 1.90 -3.33
CA ALA A 58 10.50 2.35 -4.64
C ALA A 58 9.04 1.93 -4.94
N HIS A 59 8.52 0.92 -4.23
CA HIS A 59 7.15 0.43 -4.36
C HIS A 59 6.32 0.78 -3.11
N CYS A 60 6.57 1.95 -2.50
CA CYS A 60 5.77 2.42 -1.38
C CYS A 60 4.28 2.49 -1.75
N PRO A 61 3.37 2.08 -0.87
CA PRO A 61 1.94 2.28 -1.08
C PRO A 61 1.61 3.77 -1.23
N GLU A 62 0.63 4.10 -2.05
CA GLU A 62 0.19 5.49 -2.25
C GLU A 62 -0.20 6.15 -0.91
N GLY A 63 0.14 7.44 -0.78
CA GLY A 63 -0.16 8.25 0.41
C GLY A 63 0.81 8.07 1.60
N THR A 64 1.91 7.33 1.45
CA THR A 64 2.97 7.30 2.48
C THR A 64 4.03 8.37 2.20
N LEU A 65 4.36 9.18 3.21
CA LEU A 65 5.44 10.16 3.12
C LEU A 65 6.81 9.48 3.26
N GLU A 66 7.83 10.01 2.60
CA GLU A 66 9.20 9.46 2.67
C GLU A 66 9.71 9.40 4.12
N ASP A 67 9.39 10.41 4.93
CA ASP A 67 9.82 10.53 6.32
C ASP A 67 9.07 9.60 7.30
N GLY A 68 7.96 8.99 6.87
CA GLY A 68 7.12 8.09 7.67
C GLY A 68 6.23 8.78 8.70
N ASN A 69 6.07 10.11 8.65
CA ASN A 69 5.13 10.86 9.49
C ASN A 69 3.81 11.13 8.75
N ASP A 70 3.29 10.14 8.04
CA ASP A 70 2.05 10.23 7.26
C ASP A 70 0.78 10.00 8.11
N GLY A 71 0.95 9.67 9.40
CA GLY A 71 -0.16 9.39 10.31
C GLY A 71 -0.89 8.08 10.00
N ILE A 72 -0.42 7.30 9.02
CA ILE A 72 -1.06 6.04 8.60
C ILE A 72 -1.00 5.00 9.72
N ASP A 73 0.03 5.02 10.54
CA ASP A 73 0.21 4.11 11.68
C ASP A 73 -0.95 4.16 12.68
N ALA A 74 -1.57 5.34 12.88
CA ALA A 74 -2.73 5.48 13.76
C ALA A 74 -4.04 5.07 13.06
N LYS A 75 -4.09 5.24 11.74
CA LYS A 75 -5.26 4.97 10.90
C LYS A 75 -5.52 3.49 10.65
N ILE A 76 -4.47 2.67 10.57
CA ILE A 76 -4.62 1.22 10.31
C ILE A 76 -5.36 0.50 11.45
N PRO A 77 -4.99 0.66 12.74
CA PRO A 77 -5.74 0.07 13.85
C PRO A 77 -7.20 0.52 13.87
N GLU A 78 -7.45 1.81 13.64
CA GLU A 78 -8.81 2.36 13.57
C GLU A 78 -9.63 1.70 12.45
N PHE A 79 -9.06 1.58 11.24
CA PHE A 79 -9.71 0.91 10.13
C PHE A 79 -10.02 -0.56 10.45
N CYS A 80 -9.05 -1.28 11.02
CA CYS A 80 -9.20 -2.69 11.40
C CYS A 80 -10.31 -2.89 12.45
N GLU A 81 -10.43 -1.98 13.42
CA GLU A 81 -11.49 -2.03 14.44
C GLU A 81 -12.86 -1.79 13.78
N ARG A 82 -13.00 -0.70 13.04
CA ARG A 82 -14.28 -0.31 12.43
C ARG A 82 -14.78 -1.30 11.39
N ILE A 83 -13.89 -1.90 10.60
CA ILE A 83 -14.30 -2.93 9.62
C ILE A 83 -14.74 -4.23 10.29
N GLN A 84 -14.15 -4.58 11.44
CA GLN A 84 -14.56 -5.75 12.23
C GLN A 84 -15.91 -5.50 12.93
N GLU A 85 -16.18 -4.26 13.36
CA GLU A 85 -17.50 -3.85 13.88
C GLU A 85 -18.59 -3.92 12.80
N LEU A 86 -18.27 -3.53 11.56
CA LEU A 86 -19.17 -3.66 10.41
C LEU A 86 -19.50 -5.14 10.13
N ASN A 87 -18.47 -5.99 10.09
CA ASN A 87 -18.66 -7.42 9.90
C ASN A 87 -17.50 -8.24 10.47
N SER A 88 -17.75 -8.87 11.63
CA SER A 88 -16.80 -9.75 12.33
C SER A 88 -16.34 -10.99 11.54
N LYS A 89 -16.97 -11.31 10.41
CA LYS A 89 -16.55 -12.42 9.54
C LYS A 89 -15.46 -12.02 8.55
N ILE A 90 -15.20 -10.72 8.38
CA ILE A 90 -14.12 -10.25 7.51
C ILE A 90 -12.79 -10.66 8.13
N THR A 91 -12.02 -11.45 7.41
CA THR A 91 -10.76 -12.00 7.91
C THR A 91 -9.61 -10.97 7.82
N PRO A 92 -8.54 -11.13 8.61
CA PRO A 92 -7.35 -10.29 8.49
C PRO A 92 -6.74 -10.26 7.08
N PHE A 93 -6.86 -11.35 6.31
CA PHE A 93 -6.40 -11.39 4.91
C PHE A 93 -7.23 -10.49 3.99
N GLN A 94 -8.55 -10.46 4.20
CA GLN A 94 -9.44 -9.60 3.42
C GLN A 94 -9.20 -8.13 3.78
N ILE A 95 -9.03 -7.81 5.06
CA ILE A 95 -8.64 -6.46 5.52
C ILE A 95 -7.32 -6.03 4.88
N ARG A 96 -6.30 -6.92 4.89
CA ARG A 96 -5.01 -6.66 4.23
C ARG A 96 -5.21 -6.33 2.75
N ASN A 97 -6.00 -7.11 2.01
CA ASN A 97 -6.24 -6.87 0.59
C ASN A 97 -6.92 -5.52 0.34
N ILE A 98 -7.90 -5.15 1.17
CA ILE A 98 -8.58 -3.85 1.09
C ILE A 98 -7.60 -2.72 1.35
N LEU A 99 -6.80 -2.81 2.41
CA LEU A 99 -5.77 -1.80 2.74
C LEU A 99 -4.69 -1.68 1.67
N SER A 100 -4.35 -2.78 0.99
CA SER A 100 -3.35 -2.78 -0.08
C SER A 100 -3.80 -2.06 -1.35
N VAL A 101 -5.09 -2.13 -1.69
CA VAL A 101 -5.61 -1.59 -2.96
C VAL A 101 -6.40 -0.30 -2.77
N ARG A 102 -6.97 -0.07 -1.57
CA ARG A 102 -7.84 1.07 -1.25
C ARG A 102 -8.91 1.28 -2.32
N PRO A 103 -9.83 0.30 -2.48
CA PRO A 103 -10.81 0.33 -3.54
C PRO A 103 -11.70 1.57 -3.43
N ARG A 104 -11.98 2.20 -4.58
CA ARG A 104 -12.74 3.45 -4.69
C ARG A 104 -14.21 3.24 -4.96
N ASN A 105 -14.56 2.04 -5.40
CA ASN A 105 -15.89 1.66 -5.77
C ASN A 105 -16.06 0.15 -5.60
N THR A 106 -17.32 -0.28 -5.61
CA THR A 106 -17.73 -1.67 -5.41
C THR A 106 -17.14 -2.62 -6.44
N CYS A 107 -16.89 -2.15 -7.68
CA CYS A 107 -16.26 -2.97 -8.72
C CYS A 107 -14.80 -3.28 -8.38
N GLU A 108 -14.02 -2.27 -7.99
CA GLU A 108 -12.63 -2.46 -7.53
C GLU A 108 -12.57 -3.37 -6.30
N LEU A 109 -13.50 -3.23 -5.36
CA LEU A 109 -13.59 -4.09 -4.18
C LEU A 109 -13.92 -5.54 -4.55
N ALA A 110 -14.85 -5.76 -5.49
CA ALA A 110 -15.21 -7.10 -5.96
C ALA A 110 -14.03 -7.81 -6.64
N CYS A 111 -13.18 -7.08 -7.36
CA CYS A 111 -11.97 -7.63 -7.97
C CYS A 111 -10.95 -8.16 -6.95
N LEU A 112 -11.01 -7.74 -5.68
CA LEU A 112 -10.15 -8.25 -4.61
C LEU A 112 -10.59 -9.62 -4.08
N PHE A 113 -11.85 -9.99 -4.34
CA PHE A 113 -12.53 -11.16 -3.78
C PHE A 113 -13.20 -11.95 -4.91
N PRO A 114 -12.41 -12.62 -5.76
CA PRO A 114 -12.91 -13.20 -7.01
C PRO A 114 -13.81 -14.42 -6.81
N THR A 115 -13.84 -15.01 -5.61
CA THR A 115 -14.69 -16.16 -5.31
C THR A 115 -16.04 -15.72 -4.73
N GLU A 116 -17.11 -16.46 -5.03
CA GLU A 116 -18.44 -16.18 -4.46
C GLU A 116 -18.47 -16.25 -2.93
N GLU A 117 -17.63 -17.12 -2.33
CA GLU A 117 -17.53 -17.25 -0.88
C GLU A 117 -16.90 -16.01 -0.23
N GLU A 118 -15.78 -15.53 -0.78
CA GLU A 118 -15.12 -14.31 -0.30
C GLU A 118 -16.01 -13.08 -0.54
N TRP A 119 -16.57 -12.95 -1.75
CA TRP A 119 -17.44 -11.84 -2.09
C TRP A 119 -18.75 -11.87 -1.29
N GLY A 120 -19.33 -13.04 -1.05
CA GLY A 120 -20.53 -13.21 -0.24
C GLY A 120 -20.38 -12.69 1.19
N THR A 121 -19.15 -12.71 1.73
CA THR A 121 -18.84 -12.16 3.05
C THR A 121 -18.79 -10.62 3.03
N ILE A 122 -18.40 -10.02 1.91
CA ILE A 122 -18.12 -8.57 1.79
C ILE A 122 -19.32 -7.80 1.21
N SER A 123 -20.02 -8.39 0.23
CA SER A 123 -20.95 -7.72 -0.67
C SER A 123 -22.09 -6.97 0.02
N ALA A 124 -22.62 -7.50 1.13
CA ALA A 124 -23.69 -6.86 1.88
C ALA A 124 -23.30 -5.51 2.50
N HIS A 125 -22.00 -5.27 2.69
CA HIS A 125 -21.45 -4.07 3.30
C HIS A 125 -20.50 -3.33 2.36
N SER A 126 -20.53 -3.62 1.05
CA SER A 126 -19.55 -3.11 0.10
C SER A 126 -19.45 -1.59 0.14
N ASP A 127 -20.59 -0.90 0.09
CA ASP A 127 -20.63 0.56 0.02
C ASP A 127 -20.09 1.18 1.32
N MET A 128 -20.44 0.60 2.47
CA MET A 128 -19.92 1.04 3.78
C MET A 128 -18.41 0.82 3.91
N ILE A 129 -17.88 -0.26 3.33
CA ILE A 129 -16.44 -0.54 3.31
C ILE A 129 -15.73 0.51 2.44
N ILE A 130 -16.29 0.84 1.27
CA ILE A 130 -15.75 1.90 0.40
C ILE A 130 -15.75 3.25 1.12
N ASP A 131 -16.86 3.61 1.77
CA ASP A 131 -16.97 4.84 2.54
C ASP A 131 -15.93 4.91 3.65
N LEU A 132 -15.75 3.80 4.39
CA LEU A 132 -14.73 3.70 5.44
C LEU A 132 -13.30 3.86 4.90
N VAL A 133 -13.00 3.26 3.74
CA VAL A 133 -11.70 3.42 3.07
C VAL A 133 -11.48 4.88 2.72
N ASN A 134 -12.46 5.55 2.10
CA ASN A 134 -12.34 6.95 1.68
C ASN A 134 -12.30 7.93 2.86
N GLU A 135 -12.97 7.60 3.97
CA GLU A 135 -12.95 8.39 5.20
C GLU A 135 -11.56 8.38 5.85
N ILE A 136 -10.97 7.19 6.00
CA ILE A 136 -9.70 7.01 6.72
C ILE A 136 -8.50 7.31 5.82
N PHE A 137 -8.59 6.91 4.55
CA PHE A 137 -7.55 7.08 3.54
C PHE A 137 -8.07 7.91 2.36
N PRO A 138 -8.36 9.20 2.57
CA PRO A 138 -8.85 10.06 1.51
C PRO A 138 -7.83 10.15 0.38
N ILE A 139 -8.33 10.16 -0.85
CA ILE A 139 -7.51 10.43 -2.03
C ILE A 139 -7.22 11.93 -2.03
N GLU A 140 -5.94 12.29 -1.97
CA GLU A 140 -5.52 13.64 -2.31
C GLU A 140 -5.76 13.81 -3.82
N PHE A 141 -6.85 14.51 -4.17
CA PHE A 141 -7.04 14.98 -5.55
C PHE A 141 -5.97 16.03 -5.83
N ASP A 142 -4.98 15.68 -6.64
CA ASP A 142 -4.02 16.65 -7.16
C ASP A 142 -4.71 17.45 -8.28
N PRO A 143 -5.02 18.75 -8.11
CA PRO A 143 -5.85 19.51 -9.06
C PRO A 143 -5.15 19.83 -10.39
N ILE A 144 -3.93 19.33 -10.62
CA ILE A 144 -3.05 19.81 -11.70
C ILE A 144 -3.33 19.12 -13.05
N LEU A 145 -4.17 18.08 -13.10
CA LEU A 145 -4.42 17.34 -14.36
C LEU A 145 -5.70 17.72 -15.13
N ASP A 146 -6.54 18.63 -14.62
CA ASP A 146 -7.79 19.04 -15.29
C ASP A 146 -7.72 20.40 -16.02
N SER A 147 -6.57 21.08 -16.06
CA SER A 147 -6.45 22.39 -16.73
C SER A 147 -6.06 22.35 -18.21
N ASP A 148 -5.68 21.19 -18.77
CA ASP A 148 -5.08 21.11 -20.11
C ASP A 148 -5.96 20.49 -21.21
N ASN A 149 -7.30 20.48 -21.04
CA ASN A 149 -8.19 19.93 -22.08
C ASN A 149 -9.23 20.90 -22.67
N ASP A 150 -9.06 22.21 -22.48
CA ASP A 150 -9.94 23.22 -23.08
C ASP A 150 -9.24 24.05 -24.17
N THR A 151 -8.52 23.38 -25.08
CA THR A 151 -8.05 23.99 -26.34
C THR A 151 -8.20 23.03 -27.52
N ARG A 152 -9.43 22.62 -27.80
CA ARG A 152 -9.82 22.28 -29.19
C ARG A 152 -10.76 23.36 -29.70
N LYS A 153 -10.17 24.48 -30.10
CA LYS A 153 -10.83 25.43 -30.98
C LYS A 153 -11.19 24.70 -32.27
N GLN A 154 -12.48 24.69 -32.55
CA GLN A 154 -13.09 24.27 -33.81
C GLN A 154 -12.41 25.02 -34.97
N GLU A 155 -11.78 24.29 -35.89
CA GLU A 155 -11.52 24.82 -37.23
C GLU A 155 -12.76 24.54 -38.11
N PRO A 156 -13.33 25.55 -38.77
CA PRO A 156 -14.44 25.32 -39.69
C PRO A 156 -13.94 24.68 -40.98
N ALA A 157 -14.72 23.72 -41.47
CA ALA A 157 -14.53 23.09 -42.78
C ALA A 157 -14.58 24.15 -43.89
N SER A 158 -13.49 24.32 -44.62
CA SER A 158 -13.47 25.09 -45.87
C SER A 158 -13.85 24.18 -47.03
N ASP A 159 -15.03 24.46 -47.57
CA ASP A 159 -15.55 24.05 -48.87
C ASP A 159 -14.60 24.49 -50.00
N GLY A 160 -14.45 23.67 -51.04
CA GLY A 160 -13.50 23.91 -52.13
C GLY A 160 -13.73 23.01 -53.32
N SER A 161 -14.69 23.41 -54.15
CA SER A 161 -14.99 22.91 -55.49
C SER A 161 -13.77 22.91 -56.42
N ASP A 162 -13.70 21.89 -57.28
CA ASP A 162 -13.60 22.02 -58.74
C ASP A 162 -14.18 20.75 -59.41
#